data_AF-A0A957KAL6-F1
#
_entry.id   AF-A0A957KAL6-F1
#
_cell.length_a   1.000
_cell.length_b   1.000
_cell.length_c   1.000
_cell.angle_alpha   90.00
_cell.angle_beta   90.00
_cell.angle_gamma   90.00
#
_symmetry.space_group_name_H-M   'P 1'
#
loop_
_entity.id
_entity.type
_entity.pdbx_description
1 polymer ?
#
loop_
_entity_poly.entity_id
_entity_poly.type
_entity_poly.pdbx_seq_one_letter_code
_entity_poly.pdbx_strand_id
1 'polypeptide(L)'
;MVHALYETHRALKDDGLLFDLRPASVNITVGILWPDRFEALGLRRYNFEHDYAADIAVGAVLREGRFVLESTAEFEFQRHLDALNDLFCWLDENQKPEDPEANPHLLDLAARKLQGAPAGTKMMATGPLRLNVLRKK
;
A
#
# COMPACT_ATOMS: atom_id res chain seq x y z
N MET A 1 -11.80 10.20 8.57
CA MET A 1 -12.11 8.80 8.15
C MET A 1 -13.44 8.29 8.70
N VAL A 2 -13.72 8.32 10.01
CA VAL A 2 -15.02 7.82 10.57
C VAL A 2 -16.24 8.41 9.84
N HIS A 3 -16.26 9.72 9.62
CA HIS A 3 -17.35 10.37 8.88
C HIS A 3 -17.53 9.80 7.46
N ALA A 4 -16.45 9.52 6.73
CA ALA A 4 -16.52 8.91 5.41
C ALA A 4 -17.11 7.49 5.46
N LEU A 5 -16.80 6.71 6.51
CA LEU A 5 -17.41 5.39 6.72
C LEU A 5 -18.91 5.48 7.03
N TYR A 6 -19.34 6.51 7.76
CA TYR A 6 -20.77 6.76 8.00
C TYR A 6 -21.50 7.15 6.71
N GLU A 7 -20.92 8.04 5.91
CA GLU A 7 -21.51 8.41 4.62
C GLU A 7 -21.55 7.21 3.66
N THR A 8 -20.52 6.36 3.70
CA THR A 8 -20.50 5.11 2.94
C THR A 8 -21.60 4.15 3.40
N HIS A 9 -21.79 3.98 4.71
CA HIS A 9 -22.90 3.16 5.26
C HIS A 9 -24.27 3.68 4.80
N ARG A 10 -24.44 5.00 4.77
CA ARG A 10 -25.67 5.64 4.29
C ARG A 10 -25.91 5.39 2.80
N ALA A 11 -24.87 5.41 1.99
CA ALA A 11 -24.95 5.23 0.54
C ALA A 11 -25.10 3.76 0.10
N LEU A 12 -24.56 2.81 0.88
CA LEU A 12 -24.66 1.40 0.57
C LEU A 12 -26.11 0.89 0.72
N LYS A 13 -26.54 0.04 -0.22
CA LYS A 13 -27.75 -0.77 -0.03
C LYS A 13 -27.59 -1.74 1.14
N ASP A 14 -28.70 -2.25 1.65
CA ASP A 14 -28.69 -3.29 2.68
C ASP A 14 -27.91 -4.52 2.20
N ASP A 15 -27.18 -5.15 3.13
CA ASP A 15 -26.20 -6.21 2.87
C ASP A 15 -25.06 -5.83 1.88
N GLY A 16 -24.88 -4.53 1.62
CA GLY A 16 -23.80 -4.00 0.79
C GLY A 16 -22.42 -4.25 1.41
N LEU A 17 -21.41 -4.42 0.55
CA LEU A 17 -20.04 -4.66 0.95
C LEU A 17 -19.20 -3.38 0.85
N LEU A 18 -18.35 -3.18 1.84
CA LEU A 18 -17.26 -2.22 1.87
C LEU A 18 -15.94 -2.99 1.91
N PHE A 19 -15.08 -2.72 0.93
CA PHE A 19 -13.73 -3.26 0.87
C PHE A 19 -12.74 -2.25 1.45
N ASP A 20 -12.15 -2.58 2.59
CA ASP A 20 -11.06 -1.82 3.20
C ASP A 20 -9.74 -2.48 2.82
N LEU A 21 -9.06 -1.92 1.82
CA LEU A 21 -7.79 -2.41 1.30
C LEU A 21 -6.65 -1.46 1.69
N ARG A 22 -5.68 -1.97 2.44
CA ARG A 22 -4.54 -1.19 2.94
C ARG A 22 -3.25 -2.01 2.87
N PRO A 23 -2.07 -1.36 2.82
CA PRO A 23 -0.82 -2.04 3.14
C PRO A 23 -0.94 -2.74 4.50
N ALA A 24 -0.45 -3.98 4.59
CA ALA A 24 -0.32 -4.59 5.90
C ALA A 24 0.79 -3.87 6.68
N SER A 25 0.83 -4.07 8.00
CA SER A 25 1.75 -3.36 8.90
C SER A 25 3.21 -3.82 8.80
N VAL A 26 3.74 -3.93 7.59
CA VAL A 26 5.11 -4.35 7.27
C VAL A 26 5.74 -3.43 6.22
N ASN A 27 7.04 -3.60 6.01
CA ASN A 27 7.80 -2.80 5.04
C ASN A 27 7.44 -3.18 3.60
N ILE A 28 7.25 -2.19 2.73
CA ILE A 28 7.22 -2.41 1.28
C ILE A 28 8.67 -2.44 0.79
N THR A 29 9.01 -3.48 0.04
CA THR A 29 10.32 -3.65 -0.57
C THR A 29 10.30 -3.10 -1.98
N VAL A 30 11.27 -2.24 -2.31
CA VAL A 30 11.51 -1.81 -3.68
C VAL A 30 12.76 -2.51 -4.18
N GLY A 31 12.71 -3.02 -5.41
CA GLY A 31 13.84 -3.70 -6.02
C GLY A 31 13.80 -3.73 -7.54
N ILE A 32 14.80 -4.38 -8.11
CA ILE A 32 14.91 -4.66 -9.55
C ILE A 32 14.37 -6.06 -9.83
N LEU A 33 13.51 -6.17 -10.83
CA LEU A 33 13.05 -7.44 -11.36
C LEU A 33 13.94 -7.85 -12.53
N TRP A 34 14.87 -8.76 -12.26
CA TRP A 34 15.68 -9.43 -13.26
C TRP A 34 14.88 -10.58 -13.89
N PRO A 35 15.30 -11.12 -15.05
CA PRO A 35 14.59 -12.20 -15.71
C PRO A 35 14.35 -13.45 -14.83
N ASP A 36 15.24 -13.72 -13.88
CA ASP A 36 15.26 -14.92 -13.05
C ASP A 36 15.12 -14.65 -11.55
N ARG A 37 15.16 -13.39 -11.12
CA ARG A 37 15.18 -13.04 -9.69
C ARG A 37 14.68 -11.63 -9.39
N PHE A 38 14.29 -11.42 -8.15
CA PHE A 38 14.08 -10.10 -7.58
C PHE A 38 15.29 -9.71 -6.71
N GLU A 39 15.86 -8.53 -6.97
CA GLU A 39 16.93 -7.97 -6.15
C GLU A 39 16.41 -6.76 -5.38
N ALA A 40 16.25 -6.91 -4.06
CA ALA A 40 15.83 -5.82 -3.18
C ALA A 40 16.89 -4.72 -3.14
N LEU A 41 16.45 -3.47 -3.34
CA LEU A 41 17.30 -2.28 -3.25
C LEU A 41 17.09 -1.51 -1.95
N GLY A 42 15.87 -1.54 -1.41
CA GLY A 42 15.55 -0.85 -0.17
C GLY A 42 14.22 -1.27 0.41
N LEU A 43 14.10 -1.07 1.71
CA LEU A 43 12.86 -1.25 2.46
C LEU A 43 12.29 0.14 2.74
N ARG A 44 11.06 0.38 2.31
CA ARG A 44 10.29 1.52 2.79
C ARG A 44 9.47 1.08 3.99
N ARG A 45 9.78 1.66 5.15
CA ARG A 45 8.96 1.51 6.34
C ARG A 45 7.74 2.41 6.19
N TYR A 46 6.57 1.80 6.03
CA TYR A 46 5.33 2.56 6.20
C TYR A 46 5.21 2.89 7.70
N ASN A 47 5.23 4.17 8.05
CA ASN A 47 4.88 4.56 9.41
C ASN A 47 3.36 4.42 9.56
N PHE A 48 2.90 3.57 10.48
CA PHE A 48 1.50 3.13 10.55
C PHE A 48 0.56 4.12 11.26
N GLU A 49 0.96 5.37 11.50
CA GLU A 49 0.07 6.34 12.17
C GLU A 49 -1.26 6.56 11.42
N HIS A 50 -1.23 6.51 10.09
CA HIS A 50 -2.45 6.63 9.27
C HIS A 50 -3.26 5.33 9.28
N ASP A 51 -2.60 4.18 9.39
CA ASP A 51 -3.26 2.88 9.57
C ASP A 51 -3.89 2.77 10.96
N TYR A 52 -3.28 3.36 12.00
CA TYR A 52 -3.85 3.42 13.33
C TYR A 52 -5.15 4.26 13.36
N ALA A 53 -5.16 5.41 12.68
CA ALA A 53 -6.37 6.22 12.54
C ALA A 53 -7.46 5.47 11.74
N ALA A 54 -7.07 4.74 10.69
CA ALA A 54 -7.97 3.89 9.92
C ALA A 54 -8.53 2.72 10.76
N ASP A 55 -7.68 2.04 11.54
CA ASP A 55 -8.05 0.94 12.42
C ASP A 55 -9.01 1.40 13.52
N ILE A 56 -8.76 2.57 14.12
CA ILE A 56 -9.69 3.18 15.07
C ILE A 56 -11.03 3.45 14.38
N ALA A 57 -11.01 3.98 13.15
CA ALA A 57 -12.23 4.31 12.44
C ALA A 57 -13.06 3.07 12.08
N VAL A 58 -12.43 2.03 11.57
CA VAL A 58 -13.07 0.73 11.30
C VAL A 58 -13.58 0.12 12.60
N GLY A 59 -12.77 0.12 13.66
CA GLY A 59 -13.17 -0.37 14.98
C GLY A 59 -14.35 0.40 15.59
N ALA A 60 -14.49 1.70 15.31
CA ALA A 60 -15.66 2.47 15.74
C ALA A 60 -16.94 2.00 15.04
N VAL A 61 -16.95 1.91 13.71
CA VAL A 61 -18.15 1.51 12.96
C VAL A 61 -18.57 0.06 13.19
N LEU A 62 -17.60 -0.82 13.48
CA LEU A 62 -17.86 -2.20 13.91
C LEU A 62 -18.51 -2.26 15.30
N ARG A 63 -17.99 -1.51 16.28
CA ARG A 63 -18.56 -1.46 17.64
C ARG A 63 -19.96 -0.86 17.68
N GLU A 64 -20.23 0.11 16.81
CA GLU A 64 -21.57 0.70 16.63
C GLU A 64 -22.55 -0.23 15.90
N GLY A 65 -22.08 -1.37 15.39
CA GLY A 65 -22.92 -2.34 14.69
C GLY A 65 -23.39 -1.88 13.31
N ARG A 66 -22.77 -0.85 12.72
CA ARG A 66 -23.09 -0.38 11.35
C ARG A 66 -22.59 -1.36 10.29
N PHE A 67 -21.48 -2.01 10.57
CA PHE A 67 -20.91 -3.05 9.73
C PHE A 67 -20.58 -4.30 10.56
N VAL A 68 -20.46 -5.44 9.88
CA VAL A 68 -19.78 -6.63 10.39
C VAL A 68 -18.57 -6.95 9.55
N LEU A 69 -17.51 -7.43 10.20
CA LEU A 69 -16.38 -8.02 9.50
C LEU A 69 -16.77 -9.42 9.04
N GLU A 70 -16.82 -9.61 7.73
CA GLU A 70 -17.18 -10.89 7.10
C GLU A 70 -15.94 -11.76 6.86
N SER A 71 -14.87 -11.15 6.38
CA SER A 71 -13.60 -11.85 6.14
C SER A 71 -12.42 -10.89 6.12
N THR A 72 -11.25 -11.42 6.43
CA THR A 72 -9.96 -10.75 6.22
C THR A 72 -9.08 -11.64 5.35
N ALA A 73 -8.38 -11.03 4.40
CA ALA A 73 -7.38 -11.70 3.58
C ALA A 73 -6.09 -10.86 3.56
N GLU A 74 -4.95 -11.53 3.52
CA GLU A 74 -3.66 -10.92 3.23
C GLU A 74 -3.10 -11.53 1.95
N PHE A 75 -2.58 -10.70 1.06
CA PHE A 75 -2.01 -11.15 -0.19
C PHE A 75 -0.84 -10.26 -0.60
N GLU A 76 0.11 -10.83 -1.33
CA GLU A 76 1.25 -10.08 -1.84
C GLU A 76 0.80 -9.15 -2.97
N PHE A 77 1.11 -7.87 -2.83
CA PHE A 77 0.98 -6.89 -3.89
C PHE A 77 2.31 -6.73 -4.60
N GLN A 78 2.24 -6.62 -5.92
CA GLN A 78 3.38 -6.39 -6.79
C GLN A 78 3.00 -5.27 -7.77
N ARG A 79 3.66 -4.12 -7.65
CA ARG A 79 3.55 -3.03 -8.63
C ARG A 79 4.80 -3.01 -9.48
N HIS A 80 4.62 -3.25 -10.77
CA HIS A 80 5.69 -3.10 -11.74
C HIS A 80 5.85 -1.62 -12.08
N LEU A 81 7.10 -1.18 -12.13
CA LEU A 81 7.50 0.19 -12.40
C LEU A 81 8.46 0.11 -13.60
N ASP A 82 8.01 0.63 -14.74
CA ASP A 82 8.67 0.42 -16.02
C ASP A 82 9.84 1.40 -16.20
N ALA A 83 9.77 2.57 -15.57
CA ALA A 83 10.80 3.60 -15.61
C ALA A 83 11.14 4.14 -14.22
N LEU A 84 12.34 4.71 -14.08
CA LEU A 84 12.78 5.39 -12.84
C LEU A 84 11.79 6.50 -12.42
N ASN A 85 11.17 7.16 -13.39
CA ASN A 85 10.14 8.16 -13.13
C ASN A 85 8.90 7.57 -12.43
N ASP A 86 8.53 6.32 -12.73
CA ASP A 86 7.39 5.68 -12.06
C ASP A 86 7.70 5.41 -10.60
N LEU A 87 8.96 5.06 -10.29
CA LEU A 87 9.42 4.94 -8.91
C LEU A 87 9.40 6.30 -8.21
N PHE A 88 9.84 7.37 -8.87
CA PHE A 88 9.77 8.72 -8.32
C PHE A 88 8.32 9.12 -8.00
N CYS A 89 7.41 9.01 -8.97
CA CYS A 89 5.99 9.34 -8.77
C CYS A 89 5.36 8.49 -7.66
N TRP A 90 5.65 7.18 -7.63
CA TRP A 90 5.14 6.32 -6.57
C TRP A 90 5.67 6.70 -5.18
N LEU A 91 6.97 7.05 -5.09
CA LEU A 91 7.57 7.49 -3.84
C LEU A 91 6.96 8.80 -3.35
N ASP A 92 6.72 9.75 -4.25
CA ASP A 92 6.10 11.07 -4.04
C ASP A 92 4.63 10.96 -3.60
N GLU A 93 3.81 10.19 -4.31
CA GLU A 93 2.40 9.90 -3.96
C GLU A 93 2.25 9.32 -2.55
N ASN A 94 3.27 8.59 -2.11
CA ASN A 94 3.28 7.89 -0.83
C ASN A 94 4.24 8.57 0.17
N GLN A 95 4.77 9.75 -0.15
CA GLN A 95 5.74 10.48 0.68
C GLN A 95 5.06 11.05 1.91
N LYS A 96 5.61 10.69 3.07
CA LYS A 96 5.21 11.31 4.33
C LYS A 96 6.05 12.56 4.59
N PRO A 97 5.47 13.60 5.22
CA PRO A 97 6.21 14.81 5.57
C PRO A 97 7.43 14.55 6.48
N GLU A 98 7.38 13.47 7.27
CA GLU A 98 8.39 13.14 8.28
C GLU A 98 9.65 12.42 7.76
N ASP A 99 9.71 11.98 6.50
CA ASP A 99 10.90 11.30 5.95
C ASP A 99 11.19 11.68 4.48
N PRO A 100 11.73 12.90 4.25
CA PRO A 100 12.07 13.37 2.91
C PRO A 100 13.38 12.80 2.35
N GLU A 101 14.28 12.29 3.19
CA GLU A 101 15.66 11.92 2.81
C GLU A 101 15.82 10.44 2.38
N ALA A 102 14.87 9.55 2.68
CA ALA A 102 14.95 8.15 2.26
C ALA A 102 14.78 7.94 0.73
N ASN A 103 14.09 8.87 0.05
CA ASN A 103 13.72 8.72 -1.36
C ASN A 103 14.89 8.96 -2.35
N PRO A 104 15.74 10.00 -2.20
CA PRO A 104 16.84 10.27 -3.14
C PRO A 104 17.86 9.12 -3.23
N HIS A 105 18.23 8.50 -2.11
CA HIS A 105 19.21 7.41 -2.12
C HIS A 105 18.69 6.16 -2.86
N LEU A 106 17.42 5.81 -2.66
CA LEU A 106 16.80 4.68 -3.35
C LEU A 106 16.70 4.93 -4.85
N LEU A 107 16.35 6.16 -5.26
CA LEU A 107 16.31 6.56 -6.67
C LEU A 107 17.70 6.49 -7.32
N ASP A 108 18.73 6.99 -6.65
CA ASP A 108 20.11 6.92 -7.14
C ASP A 108 20.59 5.47 -7.28
N LEU A 109 20.29 4.62 -6.30
CA LEU A 109 20.65 3.21 -6.33
C LEU A 109 19.94 2.48 -7.48
N ALA A 110 18.63 2.73 -7.67
CA ALA A 110 17.86 2.19 -8.76
C ALA A 110 18.39 2.66 -10.12
N ALA A 111 18.71 3.95 -10.26
CA ALA A 111 19.29 4.51 -11.48
C ALA A 111 20.61 3.82 -11.85
N ARG A 112 21.52 3.66 -10.88
CA ARG A 112 22.81 2.98 -11.10
C ARG A 112 22.64 1.52 -11.52
N LYS A 113 21.66 0.82 -10.93
CA LYS A 113 21.39 -0.59 -11.25
C LYS A 113 20.78 -0.74 -12.64
N LEU A 114 19.90 0.16 -13.06
CA LEU A 114 19.29 0.14 -14.38
C LEU A 114 20.26 0.49 -15.51
N GLN A 115 21.28 1.33 -15.27
CA GLN A 115 22.29 1.69 -16.28
C GLN A 115 23.06 0.49 -16.84
N GLY A 116 23.28 -0.56 -16.04
CA GLY A 116 23.96 -1.79 -16.44
C GLY A 116 23.03 -2.96 -16.74
N ALA A 117 21.71 -2.75 -16.68
CA ALA A 117 20.73 -3.83 -16.82
C ALA A 117 20.39 -4.11 -18.29
N PRO A 118 19.97 -5.35 -18.62
CA PRO A 118 19.39 -5.66 -19.92
C PRO A 118 18.21 -4.74 -20.26
N ALA A 119 18.01 -4.51 -21.56
CA ALA A 119 16.84 -3.78 -22.03
C ALA A 119 15.56 -4.48 -21.57
N GLY A 120 14.62 -3.70 -21.02
CA GLY A 120 13.34 -4.21 -20.51
C GLY A 120 13.37 -4.68 -19.06
N THR A 121 14.50 -4.54 -18.34
CA THR A 121 14.52 -4.73 -16.89
C THR A 121 13.59 -3.72 -16.22
N LYS A 122 12.73 -4.21 -15.33
CA LYS A 122 11.73 -3.43 -14.59
C LYS A 122 12.13 -3.27 -13.14
N MET A 123 11.55 -2.30 -12.47
CA MET A 123 11.55 -2.26 -11.01
C MET A 123 10.22 -2.80 -10.49
N MET A 124 10.22 -3.22 -9.23
CA MET A 124 9.03 -3.69 -8.55
C MET A 124 8.98 -3.16 -7.13
N ALA A 125 7.81 -2.65 -6.73
CA ALA A 125 7.46 -2.41 -5.34
C ALA A 125 6.55 -3.54 -4.87
N THR A 126 6.91 -4.22 -3.77
CA THR A 126 6.17 -5.37 -3.27
C THR A 126 6.05 -5.40 -1.76
N GLY A 127 4.92 -5.89 -1.28
CA GLY A 127 4.63 -6.08 0.12
C GLY A 127 3.20 -6.60 0.29
N PRO A 128 2.85 -7.15 1.46
CA PRO A 128 1.50 -7.65 1.69
C PRO A 128 0.51 -6.49 1.82
N LEU A 129 -0.65 -6.64 1.20
CA LEU A 129 -1.85 -5.87 1.47
C LEU A 129 -2.76 -6.69 2.38
N ARG A 130 -3.52 -5.98 3.23
CA ARG A 130 -4.62 -6.52 4.00
C ARG A 130 -5.93 -6.01 3.42
N LEU A 131 -6.84 -6.92 3.15
CA LEU A 131 -8.20 -6.66 2.73
C LEU A 131 -9.17 -7.08 3.83
N ASN A 132 -9.94 -6.13 4.35
CA ASN A 132 -11.10 -6.42 5.18
C ASN A 132 -12.37 -6.26 4.36
N VAL A 133 -13.25 -7.27 4.43
CA VAL A 133 -14.58 -7.22 3.83
C VAL A 133 -15.58 -6.92 4.93
N LEU A 134 -16.18 -5.75 4.86
CA LEU A 134 -17.16 -5.25 5.82
C LEU A 134 -18.55 -5.30 5.18
N ARG A 135 -19.52 -5.96 5.81
CA ARG A 135 -20.90 -6.00 5.36
C ARG A 135 -21.76 -5.04 6.15
N LYS A 136 -22.54 -4.22 5.46
CA LYS A 136 -23.51 -3.31 6.06
C LYS A 136 -24.57 -4.10 6.84
N LYS A 137 -24.84 -3.65 8.07
CA LYS A 137 -26.05 -4.00 8.81
C LYS A 137 -27.12 -2.92 8.66
#